data_AF-W2TCC6-F1
#
_entry.id   AF-W2TCC6-F1
#
_cell.length_a   1.000
_cell.length_b   1.000
_cell.length_c   1.000
_cell.angle_alpha   90.00
_cell.angle_beta   90.00
_cell.angle_gamma   90.00
#
_symmetry.space_group_name_H-M   'P 1'
#
loop_
_entity.id
_entity.type
_entity.pdbx_description
1 polymer ?
#
loop_
_entity_poly.entity_id
_entity_poly.type
_entity_poly.pdbx_seq_one_letter_code
_entity_poly.pdbx_strand_id
1 'polypeptide(L)'
;MESMMEKKVDHLMTLPGINGVCIADSNGLSLSSRGSLKAEFAPLGSQLLNLCSQLEPSSSIPPQVTLLSDHSKVTVPCDNDSLTVSELIQYVNDVMLKDSTRKELLIEGKTVRPGVLVLINECDWELLGCEKAELHNGDLVTFLSTLHGG
;
A
#
# COMPACT_ATOMS: atom_id res chain seq x y z
N MET A 1 1.58 -17.88 -29.97
CA MET A 1 0.58 -17.16 -29.15
C MET A 1 1.23 -16.54 -27.92
N GLU A 2 2.03 -17.29 -27.15
CA GLU A 2 2.84 -16.77 -26.02
C GLU A 2 3.76 -15.60 -26.40
N SER A 3 4.45 -15.66 -27.54
CA SER A 3 5.36 -14.59 -28.00
C SER A 3 4.70 -13.21 -28.14
N MET A 4 3.40 -13.15 -28.45
CA MET A 4 2.68 -11.87 -28.59
C MET A 4 2.22 -11.32 -27.23
N MET A 5 1.85 -12.22 -26.32
CA MET A 5 1.46 -11.88 -24.95
C MET A 5 2.65 -11.34 -24.15
N GLU A 6 3.79 -12.00 -24.23
CA GLU A 6 5.03 -11.55 -23.55
C GLU A 6 5.45 -10.17 -24.04
N LYS A 7 5.43 -9.92 -25.37
CA LYS A 7 5.69 -8.57 -25.91
C LYS A 7 4.72 -7.51 -25.38
N LYS A 8 3.46 -7.88 -25.14
CA LYS A 8 2.45 -6.96 -24.59
C LYS A 8 2.69 -6.69 -23.11
N VAL A 9 3.07 -7.70 -22.34
CA VAL A 9 3.48 -7.55 -20.93
C VAL A 9 4.71 -6.66 -20.82
N ASP A 10 5.74 -6.93 -21.63
CA ASP A 10 6.96 -6.13 -21.66
C ASP A 10 6.64 -4.68 -22.03
N HIS A 11 5.78 -4.45 -23.02
CA HIS A 11 5.33 -3.09 -23.36
C HIS A 11 4.58 -2.41 -22.20
N LEU A 12 3.64 -3.09 -21.53
CA LEU A 12 2.93 -2.53 -20.38
C LEU A 12 3.90 -2.13 -19.25
N MET A 13 4.93 -2.94 -19.00
CA MET A 13 5.96 -2.64 -18.01
C MET A 13 6.83 -1.43 -18.40
N THR A 14 6.80 -0.94 -19.64
CA THR A 14 7.48 0.30 -20.05
C THR A 14 6.65 1.56 -19.83
N LEU A 15 5.36 1.42 -19.51
CA LEU A 15 4.48 2.58 -19.31
C LEU A 15 4.74 3.24 -17.94
N PRO A 16 4.79 4.58 -17.87
CA PRO A 16 5.03 5.29 -16.61
C PRO A 16 3.93 5.01 -15.60
N GLY A 17 4.31 4.72 -14.36
CA GLY A 17 3.39 4.38 -13.26
C GLY A 17 2.99 2.90 -13.17
N ILE A 18 3.36 2.06 -14.15
CA ILE A 18 3.11 0.61 -14.09
C ILE A 18 4.30 -0.10 -13.43
N ASN A 19 4.11 -0.48 -12.17
CA ASN A 19 5.14 -1.18 -11.38
C ASN A 19 4.99 -2.71 -11.43
N GLY A 20 3.92 -3.24 -12.02
CA GLY A 20 3.66 -4.67 -12.10
C GLY A 20 2.47 -5.01 -12.97
N VAL A 21 2.55 -6.15 -13.64
CA VAL A 21 1.51 -6.66 -14.55
C VAL A 21 1.35 -8.15 -14.29
N CYS A 22 0.11 -8.63 -14.24
CA CYS A 22 -0.21 -10.05 -14.21
C CYS A 22 -1.34 -10.32 -15.20
N ILE A 23 -1.18 -11.37 -16.00
CA ILE A 23 -2.16 -11.86 -16.94
C ILE A 23 -2.60 -13.23 -16.46
N ALA A 24 -3.91 -13.42 -16.35
CA ALA A 24 -4.53 -14.66 -15.93
C ALA A 24 -5.67 -15.04 -16.87
N ASP A 25 -6.03 -16.32 -16.89
CA ASP A 25 -7.27 -16.76 -17.52
C ASP A 25 -8.50 -16.52 -16.61
N SER A 26 -9.69 -16.87 -17.10
CA SER A 26 -10.95 -16.71 -16.35
C SER A 26 -11.04 -17.56 -15.08
N ASN A 27 -10.21 -18.60 -14.95
CA ASN A 27 -10.16 -19.49 -13.80
C ASN A 27 -9.09 -19.06 -12.78
N GLY A 28 -8.33 -18.01 -13.06
CA GLY A 28 -7.28 -17.52 -12.17
C GLY A 28 -5.92 -18.18 -12.39
N LEU A 29 -5.74 -18.95 -13.46
CA LEU A 29 -4.43 -19.48 -13.81
C LEU A 29 -3.56 -18.34 -14.35
N SER A 30 -2.46 -18.05 -13.67
CA SER A 30 -1.49 -17.06 -14.12
C SER A 30 -0.81 -17.53 -15.41
N LEU A 31 -0.95 -16.75 -16.48
CA LEU A 31 -0.31 -16.96 -17.76
C LEU A 31 1.02 -16.21 -17.87
N SER A 32 1.13 -15.03 -17.26
CA SER A 32 2.38 -14.26 -17.18
C SER A 32 2.32 -13.25 -16.04
N SER A 33 3.46 -12.94 -15.42
CA SER A 33 3.57 -11.87 -14.43
C SER A 33 4.94 -11.18 -14.48
N ARG A 34 4.98 -9.88 -14.18
CA ARG A 34 6.18 -9.04 -14.14
C ARG A 34 6.10 -7.98 -13.06
N GLY A 35 7.26 -7.56 -12.56
CA GLY A 35 7.40 -6.48 -11.58
C GLY A 35 6.89 -6.86 -10.18
N SER A 36 6.17 -5.93 -9.57
CA SER A 36 5.63 -6.02 -8.21
C SER A 36 4.43 -6.95 -8.09
N LEU A 37 3.66 -7.18 -9.16
CA LEU A 37 2.49 -8.05 -9.14
C LEU A 37 2.89 -9.50 -9.45
N LYS A 38 2.77 -10.39 -8.46
CA LYS A 38 3.17 -11.81 -8.55
C LYS A 38 2.03 -12.70 -9.05
N ALA A 39 2.39 -13.85 -9.61
CA ALA A 39 1.46 -14.85 -10.14
C ALA A 39 0.43 -15.36 -9.11
N GLU A 40 0.78 -15.36 -7.81
CA GLU A 40 -0.11 -15.80 -6.73
C GLU A 40 -1.37 -14.94 -6.57
N PHE A 41 -1.37 -13.71 -7.10
CA PHE A 41 -2.52 -12.81 -7.06
C PHE A 41 -3.51 -13.02 -8.24
N ALA A 42 -3.14 -13.83 -9.23
CA ALA A 42 -3.99 -14.13 -10.39
C ALA A 42 -5.38 -14.67 -10.01
N PRO A 43 -5.52 -15.63 -9.07
CA PRO A 43 -6.85 -16.13 -8.68
C PRO A 43 -7.75 -15.04 -8.11
N LEU A 44 -7.21 -14.17 -7.25
CA LEU A 44 -7.96 -13.08 -6.65
C LEU A 44 -8.41 -12.05 -7.69
N GLY A 45 -7.48 -11.65 -8.58
CA GLY A 45 -7.78 -10.71 -9.67
C GLY A 45 -8.89 -11.23 -10.59
N SER A 46 -8.81 -12.50 -11.01
CA SER A 46 -9.83 -13.12 -11.88
C SER A 46 -11.18 -13.26 -11.18
N GLN A 47 -11.23 -13.62 -9.90
CA GLN A 47 -12.47 -13.67 -9.13
C GLN A 47 -13.14 -12.29 -9.04
N LEU A 48 -12.36 -11.24 -8.79
CA LEU A 48 -12.88 -9.88 -8.72
C LEU A 48 -13.45 -9.42 -10.05
N LEU A 49 -12.75 -9.67 -11.16
CA LEU A 49 -13.25 -9.37 -12.51
C LEU A 49 -14.54 -10.14 -12.84
N ASN A 50 -14.65 -11.40 -12.41
CA ASN A 50 -15.86 -12.22 -12.58
C ASN A 50 -17.06 -11.71 -11.75
N LEU A 51 -16.83 -11.07 -10.61
CA LEU A 51 -17.89 -10.39 -9.87
C LEU A 51 -18.28 -9.08 -10.57
N CYS A 52 -17.30 -8.32 -11.06
CA CYS A 52 -17.55 -7.08 -11.77
C CYS A 52 -18.28 -7.27 -13.10
N SER A 53 -18.07 -8.40 -13.80
CA SER A 53 -18.80 -8.71 -15.04
C SER A 53 -20.30 -8.94 -14.81
N GLN A 54 -20.70 -9.24 -13.56
CA GLN A 54 -22.11 -9.38 -13.19
C GLN A 54 -22.80 -8.02 -12.94
N LEU A 55 -22.06 -6.91 -12.84
CA LEU A 55 -22.63 -5.57 -12.64
C LEU A 55 -23.41 -5.09 -13.88
N GLU A 56 -22.95 -5.42 -15.09
CA GLU A 56 -23.66 -5.14 -16.33
C GLU A 56 -23.64 -6.36 -17.27
N PRO A 57 -24.52 -7.36 -17.05
CA PRO A 57 -24.50 -8.62 -17.79
C PRO A 57 -24.76 -8.52 -19.29
N SER A 58 -25.34 -7.40 -19.75
CA SER A 58 -25.70 -7.14 -21.15
C SER A 58 -24.61 -6.43 -21.95
N SER A 59 -23.49 -6.04 -21.32
CA SER A 59 -22.39 -5.36 -22.00
C SER A 59 -21.52 -6.34 -22.77
N SER A 60 -21.23 -6.03 -24.04
CA SER A 60 -20.27 -6.79 -24.85
C SER A 60 -18.81 -6.40 -24.61
N ILE A 61 -18.55 -5.47 -23.68
CA ILE A 61 -17.22 -4.92 -23.38
C ILE A 61 -16.76 -5.51 -22.05
N PRO A 62 -15.55 -6.07 -21.95
CA PRO A 62 -15.03 -6.59 -20.69
C PRO A 62 -14.91 -5.46 -19.65
N PRO A 63 -15.30 -5.70 -18.38
CA PRO A 63 -15.25 -4.69 -17.34
C PRO A 63 -13.80 -4.27 -17.08
N GLN A 64 -13.55 -2.96 -17.05
CA GLN A 64 -12.30 -2.42 -16.56
C GLN A 64 -12.46 -2.13 -15.08
N VAL A 65 -11.64 -2.78 -14.24
CA VAL A 65 -11.66 -2.57 -12.80
C VAL A 65 -10.35 -1.97 -12.36
N THR A 66 -10.43 -0.78 -11.77
CA THR A 66 -9.30 -0.09 -11.15
C THR A 66 -9.48 -0.15 -9.65
N LEU A 67 -8.59 -0.89 -8.99
CA LEU A 67 -8.51 -0.89 -7.54
C LEU A 67 -7.62 0.27 -7.12
N LEU A 68 -8.26 1.36 -6.71
CA LEU A 68 -7.56 2.48 -6.07
C LEU A 68 -7.45 2.13 -4.59
N SER A 69 -6.23 2.18 -4.08
CA SER A 69 -5.94 2.12 -2.66
C SER A 69 -5.21 3.40 -2.31
N ASP A 70 -5.65 4.07 -1.25
CA ASP A 70 -5.20 5.39 -0.80
C ASP A 70 -3.77 5.41 -0.26
N HIS A 71 -2.93 4.38 -0.50
CA HIS A 71 -1.55 4.25 0.00
C HIS A 71 -0.88 5.64 0.18
N SER A 72 -0.99 6.32 1.33
CA SER A 72 -0.58 5.94 2.67
C SER A 72 -1.55 6.31 3.81
N LYS A 73 -2.88 6.29 3.63
CA LYS A 73 -3.79 6.52 4.78
C LYS A 73 -4.18 5.22 5.47
N VAL A 74 -3.58 4.95 6.63
CA VAL A 74 -4.06 3.90 7.54
C VAL A 74 -4.89 4.54 8.65
N THR A 75 -6.13 4.08 8.78
CA THR A 75 -7.00 4.51 9.88
C THR A 75 -6.71 3.61 11.08
N VAL A 76 -6.22 4.21 12.16
CA VAL A 76 -5.99 3.50 13.41
C VAL A 76 -7.27 3.54 14.24
N PRO A 77 -7.82 2.39 14.67
CA PRO A 77 -8.97 2.37 15.56
C PRO A 77 -8.59 3.02 16.88
N CYS A 78 -9.37 4.01 17.31
CA CYS A 78 -9.25 4.67 18.59
C CYS A 78 -10.60 4.60 19.30
N ASP A 79 -10.64 3.97 20.48
CA ASP A 79 -11.85 3.86 21.30
C ASP A 79 -12.11 5.15 22.11
N ASN A 80 -11.13 6.07 22.15
CA ASN A 80 -11.18 7.36 22.84
C ASN A 80 -11.19 8.54 21.84
N ASP A 81 -11.43 9.75 22.32
CA ASP A 81 -11.47 10.96 21.46
C ASP A 81 -10.09 11.40 20.91
N SER A 82 -8.99 10.87 21.47
CA SER A 82 -7.61 11.14 21.03
C SER A 82 -6.66 9.97 21.30
N LEU A 83 -5.53 9.93 20.58
CA LEU A 83 -4.42 9.01 20.81
C LEU A 83 -3.08 9.75 20.74
N THR A 84 -2.05 9.27 21.42
CA THR A 84 -0.70 9.86 21.36
C THR A 84 0.10 9.31 20.18
N VAL A 85 1.08 10.08 19.68
CA VAL A 85 2.00 9.58 18.64
C VAL A 85 2.74 8.32 19.09
N SER A 86 3.07 8.17 20.38
CA SER A 86 3.66 6.94 20.92
C SER A 86 2.75 5.72 20.71
N GLU A 87 1.46 5.86 20.96
CA GLU A 87 0.47 4.78 20.77
C GLU A 87 0.29 4.47 19.28
N LEU A 88 0.31 5.48 18.41
CA LEU A 88 0.34 5.30 16.96
C LEU A 88 1.57 4.48 16.52
N ILE A 89 2.77 4.87 16.97
CA ILE A 89 4.01 4.16 16.62
C ILE A 89 3.95 2.71 17.10
N GLN A 90 3.44 2.47 18.31
CA GLN A 90 3.26 1.12 18.81
C GLN A 90 2.27 0.30 17.98
N TYR A 91 1.14 0.90 17.57
CA TYR A 91 0.19 0.25 16.69
C TYR A 91 0.82 -0.09 15.33
N VAL A 92 1.55 0.86 14.73
CA VAL A 92 2.30 0.63 13.49
C VAL A 92 3.29 -0.54 13.69
N ASN A 93 3.97 -0.59 14.83
CA ASN A 93 4.96 -1.61 15.17
C ASN A 93 4.39 -3.02 15.34
N ASP A 94 3.31 -3.12 16.12
CA ASP A 94 2.80 -4.37 16.69
C ASP A 94 1.68 -4.96 15.82
N VAL A 95 0.99 -4.10 15.05
CA VAL A 95 -0.11 -4.48 14.17
C VAL A 95 0.30 -4.36 12.72
N MET A 96 0.68 -3.17 12.26
CA MET A 96 0.89 -2.94 10.82
C MET A 96 2.17 -3.57 10.27
N LEU A 97 3.23 -3.60 11.08
CA LEU A 97 4.56 -4.10 10.70
C LEU A 97 4.88 -5.45 11.36
N LYS A 98 3.89 -6.14 11.94
CA LYS A 98 4.07 -7.36 12.73
C LYS A 98 4.95 -8.41 12.04
N ASP A 99 4.69 -8.67 10.76
CA ASP A 99 5.41 -9.67 9.96
C ASP A 99 6.32 -9.04 8.89
N SER A 100 6.62 -7.73 9.03
CA SER A 100 7.44 -6.99 8.07
C SER A 100 8.94 -7.13 8.39
N THR A 101 9.70 -7.66 7.44
CA THR A 101 11.18 -7.71 7.50
C THR A 101 11.84 -6.33 7.41
N ARG A 102 11.07 -5.27 7.16
CA ARG A 102 11.54 -3.88 6.99
C ARG A 102 11.20 -2.97 8.17
N LYS A 103 10.66 -3.53 9.27
CA LYS A 103 10.26 -2.80 10.47
C LYS A 103 11.38 -1.90 11.03
N GLU A 104 12.60 -2.41 11.03
CA GLU A 104 13.82 -1.71 11.44
C GLU A 104 14.21 -0.49 10.58
N LEU A 105 13.59 -0.29 9.40
CA LEU A 105 13.79 0.92 8.61
C LEU A 105 13.03 2.12 9.19
N LEU A 106 11.94 1.86 9.93
CA LEU A 106 11.08 2.90 10.49
C LEU A 106 11.19 2.98 12.02
N ILE A 107 11.32 1.85 12.70
CA ILE A 107 11.21 1.76 14.16
C ILE A 107 12.50 1.18 14.75
N GLU A 108 13.03 1.86 15.77
CA GLU A 108 14.16 1.40 16.56
C GLU A 108 13.75 1.34 18.04
N GLY A 109 13.79 0.13 18.62
CA GLY A 109 13.32 -0.10 19.98
C GLY A 109 11.80 0.12 20.10
N LYS A 110 11.40 1.22 20.75
CA LYS A 110 9.98 1.59 21.01
C LYS A 110 9.57 2.91 20.36
N THR A 111 10.43 3.52 19.54
CA THR A 111 10.16 4.81 18.90
C THR A 111 10.66 4.80 17.45
N VAL A 112 10.46 5.91 16.76
CA VAL A 112 10.90 6.11 15.38
C VAL A 112 12.43 6.10 15.31
N ARG A 113 12.98 5.41 14.31
CA ARG A 113 14.42 5.33 14.09
C ARG A 113 15.02 6.72 13.82
N PRO A 114 16.18 7.07 14.40
CA PRO A 114 16.90 8.29 14.06
C PRO A 114 17.16 8.41 12.55
N GLY A 115 16.89 9.59 11.98
CA GLY A 115 16.93 9.81 10.54
C GLY A 115 15.60 9.49 9.82
N VAL A 116 14.51 9.34 10.57
CA VAL A 116 13.15 9.47 10.06
C VAL A 116 12.51 10.70 10.71
N LEU A 117 12.01 11.61 9.87
CA LEU A 117 11.29 12.80 10.27
C LEU A 117 9.78 12.49 10.36
N VAL A 118 9.13 13.00 11.40
CA VAL A 118 7.69 12.79 11.64
C VAL A 118 6.98 14.13 11.55
N LEU A 119 5.97 14.21 10.67
CA LEU A 119 5.11 15.38 10.55
C LEU A 119 3.70 15.04 11.02
N ILE A 120 3.08 15.96 11.75
CA ILE A 120 1.65 15.94 12.07
C ILE A 120 1.03 17.14 11.36
N ASN A 121 0.15 16.90 10.39
CA ASN A 121 -0.45 17.94 9.54
C ASN A 121 0.60 18.89 8.93
N GLU A 122 1.66 18.30 8.36
CA GLU A 122 2.80 19.03 7.76
C GLU A 122 3.66 19.84 8.76
N CYS A 123 3.37 19.76 10.06
CA CYS A 123 4.16 20.39 11.11
C CYS A 123 5.12 19.39 11.77
N ASP A 124 6.35 19.80 12.03
CA ASP A 124 7.36 18.98 12.70
C ASP A 124 6.89 18.59 14.11
N TRP A 125 6.82 17.28 14.38
CA TRP A 125 6.37 16.75 15.67
C TRP A 125 7.22 17.24 16.86
N GLU A 126 8.47 17.66 16.64
CA GLU A 126 9.33 18.20 17.69
C GLU A 126 8.75 19.47 18.31
N LEU A 127 7.99 20.24 17.52
CA LEU A 127 7.27 21.43 17.98
C LEU A 127 5.97 21.09 18.71
N LEU A 128 5.50 19.85 18.58
CA LEU A 128 4.21 19.37 19.08
C LEU A 128 4.33 18.44 20.29
N GLY A 129 5.55 18.22 20.78
CA GLY A 129 5.81 17.37 21.96
C GLY A 129 6.18 15.92 21.63
N CYS A 130 6.59 15.64 20.39
CA CYS A 130 7.09 14.36 19.92
C CYS A 130 6.11 13.21 20.21
N GLU A 131 6.56 12.18 20.94
CA GLU A 131 5.77 11.00 21.29
C GLU A 131 4.52 11.31 22.13
N LYS A 132 4.50 12.45 22.82
CA LYS A 132 3.39 12.89 23.66
C LYS A 132 2.36 13.75 22.93
N ALA A 133 2.61 14.10 21.66
CA ALA A 133 1.67 14.87 20.87
C ALA A 133 0.35 14.08 20.76
N GLU A 134 -0.76 14.74 21.08
CA GLU A 134 -2.10 14.17 20.95
C GLU A 134 -2.58 14.34 19.50
N LEU A 135 -3.05 13.24 18.93
CA LEU A 135 -3.64 13.14 17.60
C LEU A 135 -5.14 13.01 17.74
N HIS A 136 -5.86 13.72 16.89
CA HIS A 136 -7.30 13.71 16.80
C HIS A 136 -7.76 13.11 15.49
N ASN A 137 -9.04 12.74 15.43
CA ASN A 137 -9.62 12.22 14.19
C ASN A 137 -9.45 13.22 13.04
N GLY A 138 -8.86 12.76 11.94
CA GLY A 138 -8.57 13.57 10.75
C GLY A 138 -7.13 14.07 10.67
N ASP A 139 -6.34 13.98 11.75
CA ASP A 139 -4.92 14.34 11.69
C ASP A 139 -4.14 13.39 10.78
N LEU A 140 -3.20 13.97 10.03
CA LEU A 140 -2.31 13.26 9.13
C LEU A 140 -0.92 13.14 9.72
N VAL A 141 -0.49 11.93 10.03
CA VAL A 141 0.89 11.64 10.46
C VAL A 141 1.70 11.10 9.29
N THR A 142 2.81 11.76 8.97
CA THR A 142 3.70 11.39 7.85
C THR A 142 5.08 11.05 8.38
N PHE A 143 5.60 9.88 7.98
CA PHE A 143 6.97 9.46 8.25
C PHE A 143 7.83 9.64 6.98
N LEU A 144 8.89 10.44 7.07
CA LEU A 144 9.81 10.73 5.98
C LEU A 144 11.21 10.23 6.34
N SER A 145 11.74 9.25 5.62
CA SER A 145 13.14 8.85 5.82
C SER A 145 14.07 9.95 5.29
N THR A 146 14.81 10.60 6.19
CA THR A 146 15.79 11.64 5.86
C THR A 146 17.18 11.07 5.58
N LEU A 147 17.35 9.74 5.71
CA LEU A 147 18.54 9.02 5.28
C LEU A 147 18.48 8.68 3.78
N HIS A 148 18.76 9.70 2.95
CA HIS A 148 19.46 9.51 1.67
C HIS A 148 20.66 10.47 1.67
N GLY A 149 21.75 10.03 2.28
CA GLY A 149 23.08 10.63 2.15
C GLY A 149 24.01 9.67 1.44
N GLY A 150 23.93 9.59 0.10
CA GLY A 150 24.81 8.81 -0.76
C GLY A 150 24.08 8.00 -1.83
#